data_AF-A0A432IT93-F1
#
_entry.id   AF-A0A432IT93-F1
#
_cell.length_a   1.000
_cell.length_b   1.000
_cell.length_c   1.000
_cell.angle_alpha   90.00
_cell.angle_beta   90.00
_cell.angle_gamma   90.00
#
_symmetry.space_group_name_H-M   'P 1'
#
loop_
_entity.id
_entity.type
_entity.pdbx_description
1 polymer ?
#
loop_
_entity_poly.entity_id
_entity_poly.type
_entity_poly.pdbx_seq_one_letter_code
_entity_poly.pdbx_strand_id
1 'polypeptide(L)'
;MSATTLFIGIIVFIILLIICIHAYDRHLVKEIKNYEKRLEKKGIFKRHFIKTGSSKKKIIIKCKNCSNEFVVKDIDIPASGRIVKCSHCSVTWRQMPNIT
;
A
#
# COMPACT_ATOMS: atom_id res chain seq x y z
N MET A 1 -20.82 13.06 51.06
CA MET A 1 -20.09 12.78 49.81
C MET A 1 -20.81 13.52 48.69
N SER A 2 -20.16 14.46 48.01
CA SER A 2 -20.80 15.23 46.94
C SER A 2 -20.91 14.38 45.68
N ALA A 3 -22.02 14.51 44.95
CA ALA A 3 -22.24 13.79 43.68
C ALA A 3 -21.06 13.94 42.70
N THR A 4 -20.34 15.07 42.77
CA THR A 4 -19.12 15.37 42.01
C THR A 4 -18.00 14.35 42.21
N THR A 5 -17.78 13.85 43.43
CA THR A 5 -16.72 12.87 43.72
C THR A 5 -17.00 11.53 43.04
N LEU A 6 -18.27 11.16 42.93
CA LEU A 6 -18.72 9.92 42.30
C LEU A 6 -18.51 9.97 40.78
N PHE A 7 -18.90 11.10 40.15
CA PHE A 7 -18.66 11.31 38.72
C PHE A 7 -17.17 11.35 38.36
N ILE A 8 -16.34 11.98 39.18
CA ILE A 8 -14.87 12.00 38.98
C ILE A 8 -14.29 10.59 39.04
N GLY A 9 -14.71 9.77 40.01
CA GLY A 9 -14.26 8.37 40.12
C GLY A 9 -14.61 7.54 38.88
N ILE A 10 -15.82 7.72 38.34
CA ILE A 10 -16.27 7.04 37.11
C ILE A 10 -15.42 7.47 35.91
N ILE A 11 -15.14 8.77 35.77
CA ILE A 11 -14.31 9.30 34.66
C ILE A 11 -12.90 8.72 34.72
N VAL A 12 -12.27 8.69 35.91
CA VAL A 12 -10.93 8.11 36.08
C VAL A 12 -10.92 6.62 35.73
N PHE A 13 -11.95 5.87 36.13
CA PHE A 13 -12.09 4.47 35.80
C PHE A 13 -12.23 4.24 34.28
N ILE A 14 -13.04 5.05 33.60
CA ILE A 14 -13.19 4.99 32.14
C ILE A 14 -11.85 5.26 31.44
N ILE A 15 -11.09 6.27 31.91
CA ILE A 15 -9.75 6.58 31.35
C ILE A 15 -8.80 5.40 31.52
N LEU A 16 -8.80 4.76 32.70
CA LEU A 16 -8.00 3.55 32.94
C LEU A 16 -8.38 2.40 32.00
N LEU A 17 -9.67 2.17 31.77
CA LEU A 17 -10.14 1.13 30.83
C LEU A 17 -9.67 1.42 29.40
N ILE A 18 -9.75 2.68 28.95
CA ILE A 18 -9.28 3.08 27.61
C ILE A 18 -7.77 2.80 27.47
N ILE A 19 -6.97 3.14 28.49
CA ILE A 19 -5.53 2.86 28.50
C ILE A 19 -5.25 1.36 28.41
N CYS A 20 -5.98 0.54 29.19
CA CYS A 20 -5.85 -0.92 29.17
C CYS A 20 -6.18 -1.51 27.79
N ILE A 21 -7.28 -1.09 27.16
CA ILE A 21 -7.66 -1.53 25.81
C ILE A 21 -6.59 -1.15 24.80
N HIS A 22 -6.10 0.09 24.84
CA HIS A 22 -5.07 0.56 23.92
C HIS A 22 -3.73 -0.19 24.11
N ALA A 23 -3.38 -0.55 25.35
CA ALA A 23 -2.20 -1.37 25.63
C ALA A 23 -2.35 -2.79 25.07
N TYR A 24 -3.54 -3.38 25.22
CA TYR A 24 -3.85 -4.71 24.71
C TYR A 24 -3.83 -4.75 23.17
N ASP A 25 -4.47 -3.78 22.51
CA ASP A 25 -4.44 -3.66 21.05
C ASP A 25 -2.99 -3.56 20.52
N ARG A 26 -2.17 -2.74 21.18
CA ARG A 26 -0.76 -2.61 20.83
C ARG A 26 0.02 -3.92 21.00
N HIS A 27 -0.34 -4.74 21.97
CA HIS A 27 0.25 -6.07 22.16
C HIS A 27 -0.12 -7.01 21.02
N LEU A 28 -1.42 -7.10 20.68
CA LEU A 28 -1.92 -7.92 19.57
C LEU A 28 -1.23 -7.57 18.25
N VAL A 29 -1.12 -6.28 17.92
CA VAL A 29 -0.47 -5.82 16.68
C VAL A 29 1.01 -6.24 16.62
N LYS A 30 1.73 -6.22 17.75
CA LYS A 30 3.13 -6.66 17.80
C LYS A 30 3.27 -8.15 17.50
N GLU A 31 2.38 -8.96 18.07
CA GLU A 31 2.35 -10.39 17.80
C GLU A 31 2.10 -10.65 16.32
N ILE A 32 1.04 -10.06 15.75
CA ILE A 32 0.70 -10.17 14.32
C ILE A 32 1.91 -9.84 13.45
N LYS A 33 2.57 -8.70 13.72
CA LYS A 33 3.77 -8.28 12.98
C LYS A 33 4.92 -9.29 13.07
N ASN A 34 5.10 -9.94 14.22
CA ASN A 34 6.12 -10.97 14.38
C ASN A 34 5.75 -12.26 13.66
N TYR A 35 4.47 -12.65 13.67
CA TYR A 35 3.94 -13.76 12.88
C TYR A 35 4.16 -13.53 11.38
N GLU A 36 3.83 -12.35 10.86
CA GLU A 36 4.06 -11.97 9.46
C GLU A 36 5.54 -12.07 9.07
N LYS A 37 6.46 -11.52 9.88
CA LYS A 37 7.91 -11.64 9.65
C LYS A 37 8.39 -13.09 9.56
N ARG A 38 7.82 -14.01 10.36
CA ARG A 38 8.17 -15.44 10.28
C ARG A 38 7.66 -16.08 9.01
N LEU A 39 6.49 -15.66 8.52
CA LEU A 39 5.93 -16.16 7.26
C LEU A 39 6.71 -15.65 6.04
N GLU A 40 7.19 -14.42 6.07
CA GLU A 40 8.10 -13.86 5.04
C GLU A 40 9.40 -14.67 4.94
N LYS A 41 10.05 -14.94 6.08
CA LYS A 41 11.30 -15.73 6.13
C LYS A 41 11.13 -17.17 5.62
N LYS A 42 9.95 -17.75 5.79
CA LYS A 42 9.64 -19.11 5.30
C LYS A 42 9.31 -19.16 3.81
N GLY A 43 9.23 -18.02 3.12
CA GLY A 43 8.89 -17.96 1.69
C GLY A 43 7.45 -18.40 1.38
N ILE A 44 6.59 -18.51 2.41
CA ILE A 44 5.19 -18.97 2.28
C ILE A 44 4.30 -17.89 1.65
N PHE A 45 4.75 -16.64 1.63
CA PHE A 45 4.07 -15.53 0.97
C PHE A 45 4.20 -15.61 -0.57
N LYS A 46 3.64 -16.67 -1.18
CA LYS A 46 3.35 -16.68 -2.62
C LYS A 46 2.21 -15.72 -2.90
N ARG A 47 2.61 -14.49 -3.26
CA ARG A 47 1.95 -13.69 -4.30
C ARG A 47 0.50 -13.31 -4.00
N HIS A 48 0.23 -12.45 -3.02
CA HIS A 48 -0.91 -11.50 -3.07
C HIS A 48 -0.80 -10.31 -2.10
N PHE A 49 0.35 -10.06 -1.49
CA PHE A 49 0.55 -8.78 -0.80
C PHE A 49 0.84 -7.68 -1.84
N ILE A 50 -0.21 -7.14 -2.44
CA ILE A 50 -0.15 -5.80 -3.01
C ILE A 50 0.09 -4.91 -1.79
N LYS A 51 1.35 -4.55 -1.54
CA LYS A 51 1.70 -3.49 -0.61
C LYS A 51 0.90 -2.26 -1.05
N THR A 52 -0.17 -1.91 -0.33
CA THR A 52 -1.03 -0.74 -0.57
C THR A 52 -0.30 0.53 -0.13
N GLY A 53 0.88 0.75 -0.71
CA GLY A 53 1.84 1.77 -0.30
C GLY A 53 2.90 2.01 -1.37
N SER A 54 2.51 1.89 -2.64
CA SER A 54 3.33 2.25 -3.78
C SER A 54 2.44 3.13 -4.66
N SER A 55 2.51 4.44 -4.42
CA SER A 55 2.10 5.45 -5.40
C SER A 55 2.97 5.25 -6.63
N LYS A 56 2.60 4.27 -7.47
CA LYS A 56 3.28 4.00 -8.73
C LYS A 56 3.03 5.23 -9.60
N LYS A 57 4.06 6.06 -9.76
CA LYS A 57 4.10 7.13 -10.75
C LYS A 57 3.60 6.54 -12.08
N LYS A 58 2.64 7.23 -12.68
CA LYS A 58 1.97 6.82 -13.92
C LYS A 58 2.54 7.67 -15.04
N ILE A 59 2.78 7.05 -16.18
CA ILE A 59 3.22 7.67 -17.42
C ILE A 59 2.18 7.49 -18.51
N ILE A 60 2.05 8.51 -19.35
CA ILE A 60 1.21 8.46 -20.54
C ILE A 60 2.10 8.15 -21.73
N ILE A 61 1.84 7.05 -22.42
CA ILE A 61 2.52 6.67 -23.65
C ILE A 61 1.60 6.96 -24.84
N LYS A 62 2.13 7.63 -25.87
CA LYS A 62 1.40 7.95 -27.09
C LYS A 62 1.84 7.07 -28.24
N CYS A 63 0.88 6.50 -28.97
CA CYS A 63 1.18 5.74 -30.18
C CYS A 63 1.54 6.68 -31.34
N LYS A 64 2.65 6.41 -32.03
CA LYS A 64 3.11 7.21 -33.18
C LYS A 64 2.20 7.11 -34.42
N ASN A 65 1.48 5.99 -34.55
CA ASN A 65 0.68 5.72 -35.75
C ASN A 65 -0.77 6.23 -35.65
N CYS A 66 -1.42 6.01 -34.51
CA CYS A 66 -2.84 6.37 -34.33
C CYS A 66 -3.08 7.45 -33.26
N SER A 67 -2.02 8.07 -32.73
CA SER A 67 -2.07 9.13 -31.71
C SER A 67 -2.81 8.82 -30.40
N ASN A 68 -3.27 7.58 -30.19
CA ASN A 68 -3.92 7.17 -28.95
C ASN A 68 -2.96 7.17 -27.76
N GLU A 69 -3.48 7.56 -26.61
CA GLU A 69 -2.75 7.70 -25.35
C GLU A 69 -3.13 6.58 -24.38
N PHE A 70 -2.13 6.02 -23.67
CA PHE A 70 -2.32 4.94 -22.72
C PHE A 70 -1.65 5.26 -21.40
N VAL A 71 -2.35 5.06 -20.29
CA VAL A 71 -1.84 5.28 -18.93
C VAL A 71 -1.22 3.99 -18.41
N VAL A 72 0.09 4.01 -18.15
CA VAL A 72 0.88 2.85 -17.70
C VAL A 72 1.63 3.21 -16.42
N LYS A 73 2.00 2.21 -15.61
CA LYS A 73 2.86 2.45 -14.43
C LYS A 73 4.31 2.58 -14.88
N ASP A 74 5.08 3.50 -14.31
CA ASP A 74 6.51 3.64 -14.60
C ASP A 74 7.28 2.33 -14.45
N ILE A 75 6.93 1.54 -13.43
CA ILE A 75 7.56 0.25 -13.12
C ILE A 75 7.41 -0.77 -14.27
N ASP A 76 6.37 -0.64 -15.09
CA ASP A 76 6.13 -1.57 -16.20
C ASP A 76 7.07 -1.30 -17.40
N ILE A 77 7.78 -0.16 -17.41
CA ILE A 77 8.77 0.24 -18.42
C ILE A 77 10.16 0.36 -17.77
N PRO A 78 10.99 -0.69 -17.82
CA PRO A 78 12.33 -0.68 -17.21
C PRO A 78 13.29 0.26 -17.93
N ALA A 79 14.43 0.57 -17.29
CA ALA A 79 15.53 1.36 -17.85
C ALA A 79 16.04 0.86 -19.22
N SER A 80 16.01 -0.46 -19.42
CA SER A 80 16.36 -1.12 -20.69
C SER A 80 15.35 -0.90 -21.83
N GLY A 81 14.21 -0.27 -21.53
CA GLY A 81 13.06 -0.14 -22.42
C GLY A 81 12.26 -1.43 -22.56
N ARG A 82 11.07 -1.32 -23.15
CA ARG A 82 10.13 -2.44 -23.35
C ARG A 82 9.47 -2.37 -24.71
N ILE A 83 9.23 -3.52 -25.32
CA ILE A 83 8.40 -3.62 -26.53
C ILE A 83 6.93 -3.51 -26.11
N VAL A 84 6.22 -2.52 -26.66
CA VAL A 84 4.80 -2.28 -26.42
C VAL A 84 4.04 -2.39 -27.74
N LYS A 85 2.79 -2.87 -27.67
CA LYS A 85 1.89 -3.00 -28.82
C LYS A 85 0.68 -2.10 -28.62
N CYS A 86 0.32 -1.29 -29.63
CA CYS A 86 -0.87 -0.46 -29.58
C CYS A 86 -2.12 -1.35 -29.62
N SER A 87 -3.07 -1.10 -28.72
CA SER A 87 -4.34 -1.84 -28.72
C SER A 87 -5.25 -1.49 -29.90
N HIS A 88 -5.09 -0.31 -30.52
CA HIS A 88 -5.98 0.19 -31.57
C HIS A 88 -5.48 -0.16 -32.97
N CYS A 89 -4.22 0.15 -33.29
CA CYS A 89 -3.65 -0.08 -34.62
C CYS A 89 -2.66 -1.24 -34.68
N SER A 90 -2.47 -1.99 -33.58
CA SER A 90 -1.56 -3.15 -33.50
C SER A 90 -0.07 -2.90 -33.78
N VAL A 91 0.34 -1.65 -34.05
CA VAL A 91 1.76 -1.30 -34.23
C VAL A 91 2.55 -1.60 -32.96
N THR A 92 3.77 -2.09 -33.14
CA THR A 92 4.68 -2.46 -32.05
C THR A 92 5.90 -1.55 -32.07
N TRP A 93 6.30 -1.01 -30.92
CA TRP A 93 7.50 -0.18 -30.81
C TRP A 93 8.22 -0.41 -29.48
N ARG A 94 9.49 0.00 -29.42
CA ARG A 94 10.27 0.01 -28.18
C ARG A 94 10.04 1.33 -27.45
N GLN A 95 9.45 1.28 -26.27
CA GLN A 95 9.26 2.41 -25.38
C GLN A 95 10.42 2.49 -24.40
N MET A 96 11.10 3.64 -24.37
CA MET A 96 12.09 3.99 -23.36
C MET A 96 11.39 4.71 -22.18
N PRO A 97 11.94 4.62 -20.96
CA PRO A 97 11.42 5.41 -19.84
C PRO A 97 11.68 6.90 -20.07
N ASN A 98 10.76 7.74 -19.60
CA ASN A 98 10.99 9.18 -19.62
C ASN A 98 11.84 9.55 -18.38
N ILE A 99 13.16 9.49 -18.53
CA ILE A 99 14.11 9.92 -17.51
C ILE A 99 14.13 11.46 -17.58
N THR A 100 13.14 12.10 -16.96
CA THR A 100 13.15 13.55 -16.68
C THR A 100 13.60 13.76 -15.25
#